data_AF-A0A9P6AAX9-F1
#
_entry.id   AF-A0A9P6AAX9-F1
#
_cell.length_a   1.000
_cell.length_b   1.000
_cell.length_c   1.000
_cell.angle_alpha   90.00
_cell.angle_beta   90.00
_cell.angle_gamma   90.00
#
_symmetry.space_group_name_H-M   'P 1'
#
loop_
_entity.id
_entity.type
_entity.pdbx_description
1 polymer ?
#
loop_
_entity_poly.entity_id
_entity_poly.type
_entity_poly.pdbx_seq_one_letter_code
_entity_poly.pdbx_strand_id
1 'polypeptide(L)'
;AWPNGSSVDIRQYRTTGKVSWYYSWSSHPANTDLEFVPMLWGLAHIDEFNRMIVHSNGRPSFSTVLGMNEPQQTGQSNISPEDGAQLWKTYLQPLKDRGIRLGSPAPSSTSSGKTWLQSFLGVCGAGCTVDFLALHCYGSNPTQFINYVVDFHGTFQRPIWVTEWACQNFADLSKQCSYDEVMQFLKTTQGFMDDVDFVERYALFGAMKEMQDVNEANSLMTKAGRINKLGAQYIGSDGAEIARNSGERFPRTDTLTTTIFIFIIFGLLSFE
;
A
#
# COMPACT_ATOMS: atom_id res chain seq x y z
N ALA A 1 2.39 1.32 0.72
CA ALA A 1 3.73 1.55 1.29
C ALA A 1 3.86 3.01 1.75
N TRP A 2 4.60 3.30 2.82
CA TRP A 2 4.75 4.64 3.38
C TRP A 2 6.22 4.99 3.59
N PRO A 3 6.80 5.97 2.86
CA PRO A 3 8.19 6.34 3.11
C PRO A 3 8.29 7.03 4.47
N ASN A 4 9.28 6.61 5.26
CA ASN A 4 9.59 7.26 6.53
C ASN A 4 9.85 8.77 6.31
N GLY A 5 9.38 9.62 7.23
CA GLY A 5 9.63 11.05 7.21
C GLY A 5 8.58 11.88 7.96
N SER A 6 8.97 13.07 8.42
CA SER A 6 8.08 14.04 9.09
C SER A 6 7.22 14.87 8.12
N SER A 7 7.41 14.67 6.81
CA SER A 7 6.83 15.54 5.78
C SER A 7 5.36 15.23 5.50
N VAL A 8 4.81 14.13 6.01
CA VAL A 8 3.44 13.68 5.78
C VAL A 8 2.86 13.07 7.06
N ASP A 9 1.60 13.38 7.39
CA ASP A 9 0.87 12.77 8.51
C ASP A 9 0.18 11.48 8.07
N ILE A 10 0.65 10.32 8.54
CA ILE A 10 0.05 9.00 8.20
C ILE A 10 -1.36 8.82 8.79
N ARG A 11 -1.71 9.58 9.84
CA ARG A 11 -3.00 9.43 10.53
C ARG A 11 -4.19 9.80 9.65
N GLN A 12 -3.98 10.60 8.60
CA GLN A 12 -5.04 10.93 7.64
C GLN A 12 -5.58 9.73 6.87
N TYR A 13 -4.83 8.63 6.76
CA TYR A 13 -5.27 7.41 6.10
C TYR A 13 -6.06 6.48 7.01
N ARG A 14 -6.20 6.83 8.30
CA ARG A 14 -6.90 6.03 9.30
C ARG A 14 -8.38 6.37 9.47
N THR A 15 -8.88 7.44 8.84
CA THR A 15 -10.18 8.02 9.20
C THR A 15 -11.36 7.07 9.03
N THR A 16 -11.25 6.10 8.12
CA THR A 16 -12.27 5.08 7.87
C THR A 16 -12.05 3.77 8.62
N GLY A 17 -10.89 3.60 9.28
CA GLY A 17 -10.47 2.34 9.90
C GLY A 17 -10.08 1.22 8.92
N LYS A 18 -10.13 1.46 7.60
CA LYS A 18 -9.79 0.45 6.58
C LYS A 18 -8.28 0.22 6.42
N VAL A 19 -7.45 1.19 6.81
CA VAL A 19 -5.99 1.03 6.84
C VAL A 19 -5.56 0.53 8.21
N SER A 20 -4.98 -0.67 8.24
CA SER A 20 -4.62 -1.38 9.47
C SER A 20 -3.12 -1.54 9.69
N TRP A 21 -2.31 -1.42 8.63
CA TRP A 21 -0.87 -1.64 8.68
C TRP A 21 -0.11 -0.74 7.70
N TYR A 22 1.20 -0.63 7.90
CA TYR A 22 2.12 0.00 6.96
C TYR A 22 3.51 -0.63 7.04
N TYR A 23 4.32 -0.37 6.02
CA TYR A 23 5.77 -0.61 6.03
C TYR A 23 6.46 0.55 5.29
N SER A 24 7.76 0.69 5.50
CA SER A 24 8.55 1.84 5.04
C SER A 24 9.90 1.48 4.44
N TRP A 25 10.02 0.25 3.92
CA TRP A 25 11.29 -0.30 3.37
C TRP A 25 12.45 -0.35 4.38
N SER A 26 12.16 -0.15 5.66
CA SER A 26 13.14 -0.01 6.75
C SER A 26 12.73 -0.87 7.94
N SER A 27 13.62 -0.98 8.92
CA SER A 27 13.33 -1.56 10.23
C SER A 27 12.79 -0.54 11.24
N HIS A 28 12.69 0.74 10.86
CA HIS A 28 12.25 1.82 11.75
C HIS A 28 10.78 2.20 11.54
N PRO A 29 9.96 2.18 12.61
CA PRO A 29 8.59 2.63 12.55
C PRO A 29 8.47 4.16 12.48
N ALA A 30 7.39 4.65 11.88
CA ALA A 30 6.91 6.01 12.08
C ALA A 30 6.21 6.15 13.43
N ASN A 31 6.03 7.38 13.91
CA ASN A 31 5.27 7.65 15.13
C ASN A 31 3.76 7.57 14.87
N THR A 32 3.22 6.35 14.91
CA THR A 32 1.81 6.03 14.67
C THR A 32 1.42 4.77 15.45
N ASP A 33 0.12 4.57 15.61
CA ASP A 33 -0.49 3.39 16.23
C ASP A 33 -0.99 2.37 15.18
N LEU A 34 -0.58 2.50 13.91
CA LEU A 34 -0.79 1.46 12.90
C LEU A 34 0.18 0.30 13.11
N GLU A 35 -0.22 -0.91 12.73
CA GLU A 35 0.70 -2.06 12.73
C GLU A 35 1.87 -1.77 11.79
N PHE A 36 3.09 -1.75 12.34
CA PHE A 36 4.30 -1.61 11.55
C PHE A 36 4.85 -2.99 11.17
N VAL A 37 5.13 -3.17 9.89
CA VAL A 37 5.80 -4.36 9.36
C VAL A 37 7.22 -4.00 8.93
N PRO A 38 8.26 -4.38 9.69
CA PRO A 38 9.65 -4.12 9.32
C PRO A 38 10.08 -4.94 8.10
N MET A 39 11.10 -4.43 7.40
CA MET A 39 11.69 -5.08 6.22
C MET A 39 13.20 -5.21 6.37
N LEU A 40 13.75 -6.39 6.05
CA LEU A 40 15.16 -6.54 5.74
C LEU A 40 15.37 -6.24 4.26
N TRP A 41 15.53 -4.96 3.92
CA TRP A 41 15.55 -4.52 2.52
C TRP A 41 16.65 -5.17 1.68
N GLY A 42 17.86 -5.29 2.24
CA GLY A 42 19.02 -5.88 1.55
C GLY A 42 20.30 -5.87 2.38
N LEU A 43 21.43 -6.24 1.77
CA LEU A 43 22.72 -6.38 2.46
C LEU A 43 23.17 -5.10 3.18
N ALA A 44 22.91 -3.93 2.59
CA ALA A 44 23.28 -2.63 3.17
C ALA A 44 22.52 -2.29 4.47
N HIS A 45 21.43 -3.01 4.79
CA HIS A 45 20.55 -2.71 5.92
C HIS A 45 20.63 -3.75 7.04
N ILE A 46 21.58 -4.69 6.96
CA ILE A 46 21.73 -5.77 7.95
C ILE A 46 21.98 -5.22 9.35
N ASP A 47 22.91 -4.27 9.52
CA ASP A 47 23.27 -3.77 10.85
C ASP A 47 22.08 -3.10 11.55
N GLU A 48 21.31 -2.32 10.79
CA GLU A 48 20.06 -1.72 11.26
C GLU A 48 19.05 -2.79 11.66
N PHE A 49 18.77 -3.73 10.75
CA PHE A 49 17.80 -4.79 10.98
C PHE A 49 18.19 -5.67 12.18
N ASN A 50 19.47 -6.01 12.29
CA ASN A 50 19.98 -6.85 13.36
C ASN A 50 19.83 -6.16 14.73
N ARG A 51 20.07 -4.85 14.80
CA ARG A 51 19.92 -4.05 16.02
C ARG A 51 18.44 -3.88 16.41
N MET A 52 17.59 -3.55 15.43
CA MET A 52 16.21 -3.15 15.67
C MET A 52 15.25 -4.33 15.79
N ILE A 53 15.51 -5.43 15.09
CA ILE A 53 14.59 -6.56 14.93
C ILE A 53 15.12 -7.80 15.64
N VAL A 54 16.33 -8.24 15.28
CA VAL A 54 16.90 -9.49 15.82
C VAL A 54 17.24 -9.36 17.31
N HIS A 55 17.96 -8.31 17.69
CA HIS A 55 18.39 -8.04 19.07
C HIS A 55 17.47 -7.08 19.83
N SER A 56 16.22 -6.91 19.38
CA SER A 56 15.23 -6.14 20.14
C SER A 56 15.02 -6.78 21.52
N ASN A 57 15.40 -6.06 22.57
CA ASN A 57 15.17 -6.49 23.95
C ASN A 57 13.66 -6.39 24.25
N GLY A 58 13.00 -7.53 24.41
CA GLY A 58 11.56 -7.60 24.73
C GLY A 58 10.75 -8.42 23.73
N ARG A 59 9.43 -8.51 23.95
CA ARG A 59 8.53 -9.02 22.90
C ARG A 59 8.52 -8.02 21.74
N PRO A 60 8.79 -8.45 20.51
CA PRO A 60 8.74 -7.56 19.37
C PRO A 60 7.33 -6.96 19.25
N SER A 61 7.24 -5.65 18.99
CA SER A 61 5.97 -4.96 18.75
C SER A 61 5.36 -5.27 17.38
N PHE A 62 5.99 -6.18 16.63
CA PHE A 62 5.60 -6.64 15.31
C PHE A 62 5.40 -8.16 15.35
N SER A 63 4.44 -8.66 14.59
CA SER A 63 4.16 -10.09 14.43
C SER A 63 4.60 -10.64 13.07
N THR A 64 5.06 -9.77 12.19
CA THR A 64 5.38 -10.08 10.79
C THR A 64 6.60 -9.28 10.33
N VAL A 65 7.42 -9.86 9.45
CA VAL A 65 8.58 -9.22 8.82
C VAL A 65 8.57 -9.49 7.32
N LEU A 66 8.97 -8.52 6.50
CA LEU A 66 9.19 -8.65 5.06
C LEU A 66 10.65 -8.95 4.72
N GLY A 67 10.87 -9.81 3.72
CA GLY A 67 12.18 -10.11 3.15
C GLY A 67 12.71 -9.02 2.22
N MET A 68 13.73 -9.37 1.44
CA MET A 68 14.50 -8.43 0.60
C MET A 68 13.69 -7.77 -0.51
N ASN A 69 14.04 -6.53 -0.82
CA ASN A 69 13.34 -5.67 -1.77
C ASN A 69 13.94 -5.78 -3.17
N GLU A 70 13.16 -6.32 -4.11
CA GLU A 70 13.53 -6.46 -5.51
C GLU A 70 14.95 -7.02 -5.72
N PRO A 71 15.26 -8.19 -5.13
CA PRO A 71 16.64 -8.69 -5.09
C PRO A 71 17.24 -8.98 -6.44
N GLN A 72 16.43 -9.20 -7.47
CA GLN A 72 16.91 -9.39 -8.83
C GLN A 72 17.29 -8.10 -9.56
N GLN A 73 16.96 -6.93 -9.01
CA GLN A 73 17.18 -5.64 -9.65
C GLN A 73 18.49 -5.01 -9.16
N THR A 74 19.37 -4.66 -10.10
CA THR A 74 20.68 -4.04 -9.83
C THR A 74 20.58 -2.68 -9.15
N GLY A 75 19.51 -1.92 -9.42
CA GLY A 75 19.22 -0.64 -8.78
C GLY A 75 18.53 -0.75 -7.41
N GLN A 76 18.28 -1.97 -6.92
CA GLN A 76 17.58 -2.25 -5.67
C GLN A 76 18.49 -3.07 -4.75
N SER A 77 18.00 -4.12 -4.09
CA SER A 77 18.85 -4.84 -3.14
C SER A 77 19.96 -5.65 -3.81
N ASN A 78 19.80 -6.01 -5.09
CA ASN A 78 20.81 -6.66 -5.93
C ASN A 78 21.53 -7.85 -5.26
N ILE A 79 20.79 -8.92 -5.01
CA ILE A 79 21.24 -10.10 -4.26
C ILE A 79 20.97 -11.36 -5.10
N SER A 80 21.93 -12.28 -5.17
CA SER A 80 21.71 -13.60 -5.79
C SER A 80 20.71 -14.43 -4.98
N PRO A 81 20.03 -15.43 -5.59
CA PRO A 81 19.21 -16.38 -4.83
C PRO A 81 19.97 -17.08 -3.70
N GLU A 82 21.24 -17.44 -3.92
CA GLU A 82 22.11 -18.12 -2.96
C GLU A 82 22.44 -17.23 -1.77
N ASP A 83 22.90 -16.00 -2.02
CA ASP A 83 23.19 -15.02 -0.97
C ASP A 83 21.91 -14.64 -0.22
N GLY A 84 20.79 -14.52 -0.93
CA GLY A 84 19.48 -14.28 -0.34
C GLY A 84 19.05 -15.41 0.60
N ALA A 85 19.27 -16.67 0.23
CA ALA A 85 18.99 -17.83 1.09
C ALA A 85 19.91 -17.85 2.33
N GLN A 86 21.19 -17.51 2.18
CA GLN A 86 22.11 -17.41 3.31
C GLN A 86 21.73 -16.27 4.27
N LEU A 87 21.36 -15.11 3.71
CA LEU A 87 20.87 -13.97 4.46
C LEU A 87 19.60 -14.32 5.24
N TRP A 88 18.65 -14.99 4.57
CA TRP A 88 17.41 -15.47 5.17
C TRP A 88 17.68 -16.36 6.38
N LYS A 89 18.49 -17.41 6.20
CA LYS A 89 18.84 -18.37 7.27
C LYS A 89 19.49 -17.69 8.47
N THR A 90 20.27 -16.63 8.22
CA THR A 90 21.00 -15.92 9.25
C THR A 90 20.11 -14.95 10.04
N TYR A 91 19.25 -14.17 9.36
CA TYR A 91 18.56 -13.04 10.00
C TYR A 91 17.04 -13.16 10.07
N LEU A 92 16.40 -13.88 9.16
CA LEU A 92 14.94 -14.01 9.11
C LEU A 92 14.47 -15.31 9.73
N GLN A 93 15.10 -16.44 9.40
CA GLN A 93 14.69 -17.75 9.91
C GLN A 93 14.63 -17.82 11.45
N PRO A 94 15.59 -17.28 12.23
CA PRO A 94 15.51 -17.31 13.69
C PRO A 94 14.31 -16.54 14.27
N LEU A 95 13.74 -15.59 13.51
CA LEU A 95 12.54 -14.88 13.95
C LEU A 95 11.30 -15.78 13.90
N LYS A 96 11.31 -16.82 13.05
CA LYS A 96 10.22 -17.79 13.00
C LYS A 96 10.06 -18.54 14.31
N ASP A 97 11.18 -18.89 14.96
CA ASP A 97 11.20 -19.56 16.27
C ASP A 97 10.63 -18.67 17.39
N ARG A 98 10.59 -17.35 17.17
CA ARG A 98 9.95 -16.37 18.06
C ARG A 98 8.45 -16.16 17.74
N GLY A 99 7.90 -16.94 16.82
CA GLY A 99 6.49 -16.86 16.40
C GLY A 99 6.21 -15.75 15.38
N ILE A 100 7.24 -15.14 14.77
CA ILE A 100 7.06 -14.10 13.75
C ILE A 100 6.73 -14.74 12.40
N ARG A 101 5.74 -14.15 11.69
CA ARG A 101 5.45 -14.51 10.29
C ARG A 101 6.47 -13.90 9.34
N LEU A 102 6.96 -14.66 8.38
CA LEU A 102 7.98 -14.23 7.44
C LEU A 102 7.43 -14.14 6.02
N GLY A 103 7.40 -12.92 5.48
CA GLY A 103 7.11 -12.67 4.08
C GLY A 103 8.31 -12.94 3.20
N SER A 104 8.09 -13.52 2.02
CA SER A 104 9.17 -13.75 1.06
C SER A 104 9.94 -12.46 0.70
N PRO A 105 11.11 -12.57 0.07
CA PRO A 105 11.62 -11.48 -0.74
C PRO A 105 10.57 -11.06 -1.78
N ALA A 106 10.51 -9.77 -2.08
CA ALA A 106 9.53 -9.17 -2.98
C ALA A 106 10.22 -8.77 -4.30
N PRO A 107 10.32 -9.67 -5.29
CA PRO A 107 10.87 -9.30 -6.58
C PRO A 107 9.94 -8.31 -7.32
N SER A 108 10.52 -7.41 -8.13
CA SER A 108 9.75 -6.62 -9.11
C SER A 108 8.94 -7.51 -10.08
N SER A 109 7.92 -6.95 -10.74
CA SER A 109 7.02 -7.65 -11.66
C SER A 109 7.62 -8.08 -13.01
N THR A 110 8.95 -7.99 -13.18
CA THR A 110 9.62 -8.52 -14.37
C THR A 110 9.63 -10.04 -14.39
N SER A 111 9.81 -10.64 -15.57
CA SER A 111 9.93 -12.10 -15.71
C SER A 111 11.07 -12.70 -14.88
N SER A 112 12.18 -11.97 -14.73
CA SER A 112 13.31 -12.40 -13.88
C SER A 112 12.96 -12.48 -12.40
N GLY A 113 11.93 -11.75 -11.95
CA GLY A 113 11.49 -11.75 -10.56
C GLY A 113 10.95 -13.10 -10.09
N LYS A 114 10.05 -13.69 -10.88
CA LYS A 114 9.49 -15.02 -10.57
C LYS A 114 10.57 -16.10 -10.57
N THR A 115 11.46 -16.07 -11.56
CA THR A 115 12.61 -16.99 -11.67
C THR A 115 13.53 -16.86 -10.45
N TRP A 116 13.84 -15.64 -10.01
CA TRP A 116 14.66 -15.42 -8.82
C TRP A 116 14.03 -16.05 -7.59
N LEU A 117 12.71 -15.86 -7.39
CA LEU A 117 12.00 -16.40 -6.23
C LEU A 117 11.94 -17.93 -6.25
N GLN A 118 11.77 -18.55 -7.43
CA GLN A 118 11.85 -20.01 -7.59
C GLN A 118 13.24 -20.53 -7.23
N SER A 119 14.30 -19.91 -7.73
CA SER A 119 15.68 -20.28 -7.40
C SER A 119 15.97 -20.11 -5.91
N PHE A 120 15.53 -19.00 -5.30
CA PHE A 120 15.73 -18.73 -3.88
C PHE A 120 15.07 -19.82 -3.03
N LEU A 121 13.80 -20.16 -3.30
CA LEU A 121 13.10 -21.22 -2.58
C LEU A 121 13.74 -22.59 -2.81
N GLY A 122 14.24 -22.85 -4.03
CA GLY A 122 14.97 -24.07 -4.37
C GLY A 122 16.27 -24.23 -3.56
N VAL A 123 17.08 -23.18 -3.48
CA VAL A 123 18.33 -23.16 -2.69
C VAL A 123 18.05 -23.20 -1.19
N CYS A 124 16.97 -22.53 -0.76
CA CYS A 124 16.53 -22.55 0.64
C CYS A 124 16.16 -23.96 1.11
N GLY A 125 15.45 -24.72 0.29
CA GLY A 125 14.92 -26.04 0.65
C GLY A 125 14.14 -25.98 1.97
N ALA A 126 14.36 -26.96 2.84
CA ALA A 126 13.75 -27.00 4.17
C ALA A 126 14.33 -25.96 5.17
N GLY A 127 15.35 -25.20 4.79
CA GLY A 127 16.03 -24.25 5.68
C GLY A 127 15.40 -22.86 5.76
N CYS A 128 14.38 -22.56 4.94
CA CYS A 128 13.69 -21.27 4.96
C CYS A 128 12.17 -21.49 5.07
N THR A 129 11.56 -20.86 6.06
CA THR A 129 10.10 -20.87 6.25
C THR A 129 9.50 -19.58 5.72
N VAL A 130 8.77 -19.65 4.61
CA VAL A 130 8.06 -18.49 4.03
C VAL A 130 6.57 -18.64 4.30
N ASP A 131 5.98 -17.77 5.13
CA ASP A 131 4.57 -17.85 5.51
C ASP A 131 3.62 -17.30 4.44
N PHE A 132 4.07 -16.29 3.69
CA PHE A 132 3.32 -15.67 2.60
C PHE A 132 4.29 -15.09 1.57
N LEU A 133 3.79 -14.85 0.36
CA LEU A 133 4.55 -14.19 -0.70
C LEU A 133 4.32 -12.69 -0.67
N ALA A 134 5.40 -11.91 -0.68
CA ALA A 134 5.36 -10.48 -0.93
C ALA A 134 5.54 -10.21 -2.43
N LEU A 135 4.65 -9.42 -3.02
CA LEU A 135 4.65 -9.13 -4.46
C LEU A 135 4.67 -7.63 -4.73
N HIS A 136 5.46 -7.24 -5.73
CA HIS A 136 5.39 -5.92 -6.35
C HIS A 136 4.77 -6.06 -7.73
N CYS A 137 3.78 -5.23 -8.04
CA CYS A 137 3.10 -5.27 -9.34
C CYS A 137 2.89 -3.87 -9.91
N TYR A 138 3.76 -3.49 -10.84
CA TYR A 138 3.62 -2.26 -11.62
C TYR A 138 3.19 -2.60 -13.05
N GLY A 139 2.10 -1.97 -13.48
CA GLY A 139 1.57 -2.14 -14.84
C GLY A 139 0.34 -1.26 -15.04
N SER A 140 -0.09 -1.08 -16.29
CA SER A 140 -1.25 -0.22 -16.62
C SER A 140 -2.54 -0.99 -16.89
N ASN A 141 -2.50 -2.33 -16.88
CA ASN A 141 -3.64 -3.17 -17.21
C ASN A 141 -4.12 -3.97 -15.98
N PRO A 142 -5.36 -3.75 -15.50
CA PRO A 142 -5.84 -4.41 -14.29
C PRO A 142 -6.04 -5.92 -14.47
N THR A 143 -6.39 -6.39 -15.66
CA THR A 143 -6.50 -7.83 -15.95
C THR A 143 -5.13 -8.51 -15.87
N GLN A 144 -4.07 -7.86 -16.36
CA GLN A 144 -2.71 -8.39 -16.24
C GLN A 144 -2.24 -8.44 -14.78
N PHE A 145 -2.57 -7.42 -13.98
CA PHE A 145 -2.33 -7.45 -12.53
C PHE A 145 -3.01 -8.67 -11.88
N ILE A 146 -4.30 -8.87 -12.14
CA ILE A 146 -5.07 -9.98 -11.57
C ILE A 146 -4.45 -11.33 -11.98
N ASN A 147 -4.15 -11.50 -13.27
CA ASN A 147 -3.53 -12.73 -13.78
C ASN A 147 -2.16 -12.98 -13.13
N TYR A 148 -1.36 -11.94 -12.91
CA TYR A 148 -0.06 -12.03 -12.23
C TYR A 148 -0.21 -12.52 -10.78
N VAL A 149 -1.14 -11.93 -10.02
CA VAL A 149 -1.40 -12.32 -8.63
C VAL A 149 -1.91 -13.76 -8.55
N VAL A 150 -2.84 -14.15 -9.44
CA VAL A 150 -3.36 -15.53 -9.54
C VAL A 150 -2.26 -16.51 -9.93
N ASP A 151 -1.39 -16.17 -10.87
CA ASP A 151 -0.27 -17.00 -11.32
C ASP A 151 0.74 -17.28 -10.19
N PHE A 152 1.09 -16.26 -9.39
CA PHE A 152 1.96 -16.45 -8.24
C PHE A 152 1.30 -17.34 -7.18
N HIS A 153 0.02 -17.12 -6.87
CA HIS A 153 -0.71 -18.00 -5.94
C HIS A 153 -0.73 -19.44 -6.46
N GLY A 154 -1.08 -19.62 -7.75
CA GLY A 154 -1.12 -20.92 -8.41
C GLY A 154 0.23 -21.64 -8.41
N THR A 155 1.33 -20.91 -8.58
CA THR A 155 2.68 -21.49 -8.65
C THR A 155 3.22 -21.90 -7.29
N PHE A 156 3.07 -21.03 -6.29
CA PHE A 156 3.74 -21.20 -5.00
C PHE A 156 2.82 -21.71 -3.89
N GLN A 157 1.50 -21.70 -4.10
CA GLN A 157 0.48 -22.22 -3.18
C GLN A 157 0.62 -21.65 -1.76
N ARG A 158 0.79 -20.33 -1.66
CA ARG A 158 0.95 -19.59 -0.39
C ARG A 158 0.10 -18.32 -0.43
N PRO A 159 -0.38 -17.84 0.74
CA PRO A 159 -1.04 -16.55 0.83
C PRO A 159 -0.19 -15.42 0.24
N ILE A 160 -0.83 -14.39 -0.27
CA ILE A 160 -0.20 -13.25 -0.94
C ILE A 160 -0.39 -11.97 -0.15
N TRP A 161 0.70 -11.21 -0.03
CA TRP A 161 0.69 -9.81 0.31
C TRP A 161 1.18 -9.01 -0.90
N VAL A 162 0.34 -8.13 -1.43
CA VAL A 162 0.75 -7.20 -2.51
C VAL A 162 1.35 -5.95 -1.84
N THR A 163 2.65 -5.99 -1.58
CA THR A 163 3.35 -4.95 -0.81
C THR A 163 3.54 -3.67 -1.61
N GLU A 164 3.56 -3.76 -2.94
CA GLU A 164 3.53 -2.60 -3.84
C GLU A 164 2.68 -2.88 -5.07
N TRP A 165 1.82 -1.93 -5.43
CA TRP A 165 1.29 -1.84 -6.78
C TRP A 165 0.94 -0.39 -7.12
N ALA A 166 0.98 -0.08 -8.42
CA ALA A 166 0.55 1.21 -8.96
C ALA A 166 0.32 1.09 -10.48
N CYS A 167 -0.45 2.02 -11.04
CA CYS A 167 -0.65 2.14 -12.48
C CYS A 167 0.56 2.84 -13.11
N GLN A 168 1.60 2.04 -13.38
CA GLN A 168 2.91 2.51 -13.82
C GLN A 168 3.44 1.65 -14.95
N ASN A 169 3.84 2.28 -16.05
CA ASN A 169 4.42 1.60 -17.19
C ASN A 169 5.92 1.85 -17.27
N PHE A 170 6.73 0.96 -16.70
CA PHE A 170 8.20 1.04 -16.81
C PHE A 170 8.75 0.61 -18.17
N ALA A 171 7.95 -0.07 -19.01
CA ALA A 171 8.40 -0.52 -20.33
C ALA A 171 8.30 0.59 -21.39
N ASP A 172 7.34 1.51 -21.25
CA ASP A 172 7.15 2.65 -22.14
C ASP A 172 6.68 3.86 -21.34
N LEU A 173 7.63 4.73 -20.98
CA LEU A 173 7.37 5.91 -20.17
C LEU A 173 6.46 6.93 -20.86
N SER A 174 6.27 6.84 -22.18
CA SER A 174 5.33 7.71 -22.92
C SER A 174 3.86 7.27 -22.80
N LYS A 175 3.62 6.05 -22.28
CA LYS A 175 2.29 5.44 -22.14
C LYS A 175 1.95 5.21 -20.68
N GLN A 176 1.98 6.28 -19.89
CA GLN A 176 1.51 6.26 -18.51
C GLN A 176 0.00 6.37 -18.44
N CYS A 177 -0.57 5.80 -17.37
CA CYS A 177 -1.98 5.97 -17.05
C CYS A 177 -2.30 7.45 -16.78
N SER A 178 -3.36 7.96 -17.39
CA SER A 178 -4.04 9.18 -16.95
C SER A 178 -4.62 8.99 -15.55
N TYR A 179 -4.99 10.09 -14.89
CA TYR A 179 -5.57 10.04 -13.55
C TYR A 179 -6.84 9.17 -13.47
N ASP A 180 -7.71 9.24 -14.46
CA ASP A 180 -8.93 8.43 -14.51
C ASP A 180 -8.62 6.95 -14.70
N GLU A 181 -7.59 6.62 -15.50
CA GLU A 181 -7.09 5.24 -15.63
C GLU A 181 -6.47 4.74 -14.32
N VAL A 182 -5.71 5.57 -13.58
CA VAL A 182 -5.22 5.23 -12.23
C VAL A 182 -6.38 4.91 -11.30
N MET A 183 -7.42 5.75 -11.29
CA MET A 183 -8.60 5.57 -10.42
C MET A 183 -9.33 4.25 -10.73
N GLN A 184 -9.51 3.95 -12.02
CA GLN A 184 -10.17 2.73 -12.48
C GLN A 184 -9.30 1.49 -12.20
N PHE A 185 -7.98 1.60 -12.41
CA PHE A 185 -7.02 0.55 -12.09
C PHE A 185 -7.05 0.22 -10.59
N LEU A 186 -7.00 1.24 -9.72
CA LEU A 186 -7.11 1.06 -8.28
C LEU A 186 -8.42 0.38 -7.91
N LYS A 187 -9.57 0.90 -8.38
CA LYS A 187 -10.89 0.35 -8.06
C LYS A 187 -11.00 -1.13 -8.45
N THR A 188 -10.50 -1.48 -9.64
CA THR A 188 -10.58 -2.85 -10.17
C THR A 188 -9.65 -3.80 -9.41
N THR A 189 -8.40 -3.40 -9.19
CA THR A 189 -7.39 -4.25 -8.53
C THR A 189 -7.64 -4.40 -7.04
N GLN A 190 -8.03 -3.32 -6.35
CA GLN A 190 -8.42 -3.35 -4.94
C GLN A 190 -9.69 -4.19 -4.74
N GLY A 191 -10.71 -4.01 -5.58
CA GLY A 191 -11.93 -4.82 -5.50
C GLY A 191 -11.68 -6.32 -5.69
N PHE A 192 -10.77 -6.70 -6.61
CA PHE A 192 -10.33 -8.10 -6.73
C PHE A 192 -9.64 -8.61 -5.47
N MET A 193 -8.69 -7.84 -4.93
CA MET A 193 -7.95 -8.25 -3.72
C MET A 193 -8.84 -8.33 -2.48
N ASP A 194 -9.90 -7.54 -2.40
CA ASP A 194 -10.91 -7.61 -1.34
C ASP A 194 -11.83 -8.85 -1.47
N ASP A 195 -11.98 -9.42 -2.68
CA ASP A 195 -12.93 -10.51 -2.99
C ASP A 195 -12.30 -11.92 -2.88
N VAL A 196 -10.97 -12.02 -2.88
CA VAL A 196 -10.26 -13.31 -2.86
C VAL A 196 -9.58 -13.59 -1.52
N ASP A 197 -9.81 -14.77 -0.97
CA ASP A 197 -9.31 -15.15 0.37
C ASP A 197 -7.78 -15.34 0.45
N PHE A 198 -7.12 -15.58 -0.68
CA PHE A 198 -5.68 -15.83 -0.70
C PHE A 198 -4.83 -14.56 -0.72
N VAL A 199 -5.43 -13.38 -0.89
CA VAL A 199 -4.75 -12.08 -0.70
C VAL A 199 -5.05 -11.59 0.71
N GLU A 200 -4.09 -11.71 1.61
CA GLU A 200 -4.30 -11.34 3.02
C GLU A 200 -4.15 -9.84 3.26
N ARG A 201 -3.23 -9.18 2.53
CA ARG A 201 -2.89 -7.77 2.73
C ARG A 201 -2.39 -7.14 1.44
N TYR A 202 -2.55 -5.82 1.36
CA TYR A 202 -2.00 -5.02 0.29
C TYR A 202 -1.60 -3.63 0.80
N ALA A 203 -0.53 -3.02 0.27
CA ALA A 203 -0.22 -1.61 0.46
C ALA A 203 0.07 -0.82 -0.85
N LEU A 204 -0.83 0.10 -1.25
CA LEU A 204 -0.69 0.87 -2.50
C LEU A 204 0.58 1.74 -2.49
N PHE A 205 1.28 1.85 -3.61
CA PHE A 205 2.43 2.75 -3.75
C PHE A 205 1.95 4.15 -4.16
N GLY A 206 2.13 5.14 -3.29
CA GLY A 206 1.79 6.52 -3.61
C GLY A 206 1.55 7.46 -2.43
N ALA A 207 1.71 6.97 -1.20
CA ALA A 207 1.60 7.79 -0.01
C ALA A 207 2.86 8.64 0.24
N MET A 208 3.27 9.46 -0.73
CA MET A 208 4.51 10.23 -0.69
C MET A 208 4.43 11.53 -1.49
N LYS A 209 5.27 12.51 -1.12
CA LYS A 209 5.35 13.80 -1.84
C LYS A 209 6.02 13.67 -3.19
N GLU A 210 7.13 12.93 -3.24
CA GLU A 210 7.87 12.65 -4.47
C GLU A 210 7.74 11.17 -4.79
N MET A 211 7.26 10.86 -5.99
CA MET A 211 6.83 9.52 -6.37
C MET A 211 7.96 8.60 -6.85
N GLN A 212 9.24 9.00 -6.70
CA GLN A 212 10.42 8.18 -7.00
C GLN A 212 10.33 7.51 -8.39
N ASP A 213 10.19 8.33 -9.43
CA ASP A 213 10.05 7.92 -10.84
C ASP A 213 8.78 7.13 -11.19
N VAL A 214 7.85 6.94 -10.24
CA VAL A 214 6.48 6.50 -10.50
C VAL A 214 5.62 7.68 -10.94
N ASN A 215 4.72 7.43 -11.88
CA ASN A 215 3.75 8.38 -12.41
C ASN A 215 3.01 9.10 -11.27
N GLU A 216 3.14 10.44 -11.25
CA GLU A 216 2.55 11.34 -10.24
C GLU A 216 1.03 11.21 -10.10
N ALA A 217 0.33 10.72 -11.15
CA ALA A 217 -1.09 10.43 -11.06
C ALA A 217 -1.44 9.37 -10.00
N ASN A 218 -0.47 8.54 -9.57
CA ASN A 218 -0.63 7.56 -8.49
C ASN A 218 -0.48 8.15 -7.08
N SER A 219 -0.14 9.44 -6.94
CA SER A 219 0.01 10.03 -5.60
C SER A 219 -1.32 10.00 -4.84
N LEU A 220 -1.28 9.59 -3.58
CA LEU A 220 -2.43 9.57 -2.66
C LEU A 220 -2.58 10.86 -1.87
N MET A 221 -1.72 11.84 -2.15
CA MET A 221 -1.72 13.14 -1.49
C MET A 221 -1.40 14.26 -2.48
N THR A 222 -1.66 15.47 -2.03
CA THR A 222 -1.18 16.69 -2.68
C THR A 222 0.30 16.92 -2.30
N LYS A 223 1.01 17.78 -3.04
CA LYS A 223 2.38 18.18 -2.68
C LYS A 223 2.47 18.85 -1.29
N ALA A 224 1.35 19.36 -0.76
CA ALA A 224 1.24 19.86 0.61
C ALA A 224 1.16 18.75 1.69
N GLY A 225 1.12 17.47 1.31
CA GLY A 225 1.03 16.32 2.23
C GLY A 225 -0.39 16.01 2.72
N ARG A 226 -1.42 16.59 2.08
CA ARG A 226 -2.84 16.31 2.37
C ARG A 226 -3.39 15.24 1.45
N ILE A 227 -4.13 14.28 1.99
CA ILE A 227 -4.82 13.21 1.27
C ILE A 227 -5.67 13.80 0.13
N ASN A 228 -5.59 13.19 -1.04
CA ASN A 228 -6.33 13.61 -2.23
C ASN A 228 -7.48 12.64 -2.55
N LYS A 229 -8.19 12.85 -3.66
CA LYS A 229 -9.33 12.00 -4.05
C LYS A 229 -8.95 10.51 -4.25
N LEU A 230 -7.76 10.24 -4.78
CA LEU A 230 -7.27 8.86 -4.96
C LEU A 230 -7.00 8.21 -3.59
N GLY A 231 -6.38 8.96 -2.67
CA GLY A 231 -6.19 8.55 -1.29
C GLY A 231 -7.50 8.31 -0.54
N ALA A 232 -8.51 9.18 -0.72
CA ALA A 232 -9.85 8.96 -0.16
C ALA A 232 -10.49 7.68 -0.71
N GLN A 233 -10.42 7.44 -2.03
CA GLN A 233 -10.91 6.18 -2.61
C GLN A 233 -10.20 4.98 -1.97
N TYR A 234 -8.88 5.02 -1.85
CA TYR A 234 -8.08 3.91 -1.30
C TYR A 234 -8.53 3.51 0.11
N ILE A 235 -8.84 4.51 0.95
CA ILE A 235 -9.32 4.26 2.32
C ILE A 235 -10.83 4.05 2.39
N GLY A 236 -11.55 4.09 1.27
CA GLY A 236 -13.00 3.96 1.22
C GLY A 236 -13.77 5.13 1.85
N SER A 237 -13.24 6.35 1.72
CA SER A 237 -13.89 7.60 2.11
C SER A 237 -14.58 8.23 0.89
N ASP A 238 -15.81 8.74 1.07
CA ASP A 238 -16.60 9.39 0.01
C ASP A 238 -16.09 10.81 -0.35
N GLY A 239 -14.89 11.19 0.12
CA GLY A 239 -14.25 12.47 -0.18
C GLY A 239 -14.82 13.68 0.58
N ALA A 240 -15.97 13.54 1.25
CA ALA A 240 -16.58 14.60 2.07
C ALA A 240 -15.70 15.02 3.27
N GLU A 241 -14.86 14.12 3.79
CA GLU A 241 -13.87 14.44 4.83
C GLU A 241 -12.71 15.31 4.32
N ILE A 242 -12.34 15.21 3.03
CA ILE A 242 -11.26 16.01 2.43
C ILE A 242 -11.67 17.49 2.39
N ALA A 243 -12.93 17.79 2.05
CA ALA A 243 -13.46 19.15 1.98
C ALA A 243 -13.54 19.85 3.36
N ARG A 244 -13.69 19.08 4.45
CA ARG A 244 -13.74 19.63 5.82
C ARG A 244 -12.35 20.04 6.33
N ASN A 245 -11.29 19.35 5.91
CA ASN A 245 -9.91 19.59 6.33
C ASN A 245 -9.10 20.50 5.36
N SER A 246 -9.64 20.84 4.19
CA SER A 246 -9.02 21.73 3.21
C SER A 246 -9.37 23.21 3.39
N GLY A 247 -10.35 23.56 4.25
CA GLY A 247 -10.79 24.95 4.42
C GLY A 247 -11.49 25.55 3.20
N GLU A 248 -11.78 24.75 2.17
CA GLU A 248 -12.56 25.19 1.02
C GLU A 248 -14.05 25.11 1.37
N ARG A 249 -14.63 26.28 1.68
CA ARG A 249 -16.09 26.46 1.74
C ARG A 249 -16.68 26.16 0.37
N PHE A 250 -17.28 24.99 0.20
CA PHE A 250 -18.25 24.80 -0.87
C PHE A 250 -19.50 25.62 -0.53
N PRO A 251 -19.99 26.51 -1.43
CA PRO A 251 -21.23 27.21 -1.20
C PRO A 251 -22.37 26.19 -1.08
N ARG A 252 -23.19 26.34 -0.03
CA ARG A 252 -24.42 25.56 0.13
C ARG A 252 -25.27 25.79 -1.11
N THR A 253 -25.71 24.70 -1.74
CA THR A 253 -26.87 24.74 -2.62
C THR A 253 -28.08 25.12 -1.76
N ASP A 254 -28.63 26.30 -2.02
CA ASP A 254 -29.86 26.75 -1.39
C ASP A 254 -30.98 25.78 -1.75
N THR A 255 -31.55 25.19 -0.70
CA THR A 255 -32.83 24.49 -0.77
C THR A 255 -33.91 25.57 -0.89
N LEU A 256 -34.48 25.71 -2.09
CA LEU A 256 -35.71 26.47 -2.30
C LEU A 256 -36.84 25.81 -1.48
N THR A 257 -37.07 26.36 -0.28
CA THR A 257 -38.32 26.17 0.45
C THR A 257 -39.29 27.23 -0.05
N THR A 258 -40.14 26.86 -1.01
CA THR A 258 -41.29 27.68 -1.41
C THR A 258 -42.27 27.74 -0.24
N THR A 259 -42.21 28.81 0.55
CA THR A 259 -43.23 29.15 1.52
C THR A 259 -44.36 29.85 0.78
N ILE A 260 -45.51 29.19 0.67
CA ILE A 260 -46.76 29.75 0.16
C ILE A 260 -47.28 30.75 1.20
N PHE A 261 -47.30 32.04 0.85
CA PHE A 261 -48.05 33.05 1.60
C PHE A 261 -49.52 33.02 1.17
N ILE A 262 -50.40 32.55 2.08
CA ILE A 262 -51.85 32.73 1.97
C ILE A 262 -52.18 34.12 2.55
N PHE A 263 -52.64 35.03 1.70
CA PHE A 263 -53.26 36.28 2.15
C PHE A 263 -54.66 36.00 2.69
N ILE A 264 -54.84 36.18 4.00
CA ILE A 264 -56.16 36.28 4.63
C ILE A 264 -56.57 37.75 4.57
N ILE A 265 -57.57 38.06 3.74
CA ILE A 265 -58.27 39.35 3.74
C ILE A 265 -59.30 39.30 4.87
N PHE A 266 -59.07 40.06 5.94
CA PHE A 266 -60.11 40.40 6.90
C PHE A 266 -60.88 41.61 6.38
N GLY A 267 -62.18 41.41 6.15
CA GLY A 267 -63.14 42.50 5.96
C GLY A 267 -63.49 43.15 7.30
N LEU A 268 -63.67 44.47 7.26
CA LEU A 268 -64.45 45.22 8.24
C LEU A 268 -65.21 46.36 7.53
N LEU A 269 -66.54 46.18 7.53
CA LEU A 269 -67.63 47.16 7.62
C LEU A 269 -67.17 48.55 8.15
N SER A 270 -67.59 49.71 7.67
CA SER A 270 -68.95 50.32 7.53
C SER A 270 -68.73 51.74 6.95
N PHE A 271 -69.59 52.39 6.15
CA PHE A 271 -70.81 53.13 6.53
C PHE A 271 -71.41 53.79 5.26
N GLU A 272 -72.74 53.87 5.25
CA GLU A 272 -73.68 54.64 4.38
C GLU A 272 -73.78 54.30 2.88
#